data_AF-A0A4R9M5F4-F1
#
_entry.id   AF-A0A4R9M5F4-F1
#
_cell.length_a   1.000
_cell.length_b   1.000
_cell.length_c   1.000
_cell.angle_alpha   90.00
_cell.angle_beta   90.00
_cell.angle_gamma   90.00
#
_symmetry.space_group_name_H-M   'P 1'
#
loop_
_entity.id
_entity.type
_entity.pdbx_description
1 polymer ?
#
loop_
_entity_poly.entity_id
_entity_poly.type
_entity_poly.pdbx_seq_one_letter_code
_entity_poly.pdbx_strand_id
1 'polypeptide(L)'
;MTISGKIEIPSVIPLHKKYTRTFFQEDSLVSNIRRALQREIPADLFESQVIPVITEEERAFLSNYYVKREGSNGLVYSLKSIPLKVSAEAAKTFLGEGNIDEDQKRFLFNLYLFNETEGKYVLKNSVTESDEIRILQMFKQKSFHIRNVEKALISEILEKAQGIAKKDVFFANLYTPPTHKFFSPPNLKHISGMQITESARQFGIACHHIYGGVPFEGVTFLLQYLNAEFFQYAKLTMPIKMRAILKDVKYAKDGSWNYSNLEITVYQENVEISKVSMAATILPLKVYKRLKSGQAEVYEIDPRFRLLDKFKNNISIRDQGNKFVCSIENMSQNGFMVKAAGNSPADLGGKDSLEFFMHFDIAGFVHGKCSLLWVKQDDHNEDTYYAGFKIEELSPIDSENLKESIDRYGRLIEEREIF
;
A
#
# COMPACT_ATOMS: atom_id res chain seq x y z
N MET A 1 -39.18 19.04 5.43
CA MET A 1 -38.43 19.43 4.21
C MET A 1 -36.96 19.46 4.58
N THR A 2 -36.26 18.37 4.32
CA THR A 2 -34.84 18.22 4.62
C THR A 2 -34.06 18.75 3.42
N ILE A 3 -33.20 19.74 3.65
CA ILE A 3 -32.33 20.33 2.64
C ILE A 3 -31.37 19.21 2.17
N SER A 4 -31.44 18.81 0.89
CA SER A 4 -30.59 17.77 0.32
C SER A 4 -29.13 18.21 0.39
N GLY A 5 -28.30 17.46 1.12
CA GLY A 5 -26.87 17.73 1.21
C GLY A 5 -26.20 17.49 -0.15
N LYS A 6 -25.60 18.52 -0.73
CA LYS A 6 -24.76 18.37 -1.93
C LYS A 6 -23.52 17.56 -1.53
N ILE A 7 -23.11 16.57 -2.34
CA ILE A 7 -21.84 15.86 -2.11
C ILE A 7 -20.71 16.89 -2.12
N GLU A 8 -20.01 17.02 -1.00
CA GLU A 8 -18.82 17.86 -0.88
C GLU A 8 -17.64 17.18 -1.58
N ILE A 9 -17.01 17.90 -2.51
CA ILE A 9 -15.93 17.35 -3.33
C ILE A 9 -14.59 17.82 -2.73
N PRO A 10 -13.80 16.92 -2.09
CA PRO A 10 -12.52 17.30 -1.51
C PRO A 10 -11.49 17.65 -2.60
N SER A 11 -10.37 18.25 -2.19
CA SER A 11 -9.25 18.51 -3.12
C SER A 11 -8.52 17.22 -3.53
N VAL A 12 -8.41 16.26 -2.59
CA VAL A 12 -7.76 14.96 -2.74
C VAL A 12 -8.43 13.96 -1.80
N ILE A 13 -8.48 12.69 -2.20
CA ILE A 13 -8.90 11.57 -1.34
C ILE A 13 -7.67 10.70 -1.05
N PRO A 14 -6.93 10.94 0.06
CA PRO A 14 -5.80 10.09 0.44
C PRO A 14 -6.26 8.65 0.69
N LEU A 15 -5.43 7.68 0.30
CA LEU A 15 -5.69 6.28 0.65
C LEU A 15 -5.72 6.12 2.17
N HIS A 16 -6.79 5.51 2.67
CA HIS A 16 -6.96 5.27 4.09
C HIS A 16 -5.87 4.34 4.65
N LYS A 17 -5.31 4.66 5.82
CA LYS A 17 -4.21 3.91 6.47
C LYS A 17 -4.45 2.40 6.63
N LYS A 18 -5.71 1.97 6.74
CA LYS A 18 -6.08 0.55 6.79
C LYS A 18 -5.57 -0.27 5.59
N TYR A 19 -5.29 0.38 4.47
CA TYR A 19 -4.80 -0.25 3.23
C TYR A 19 -3.26 -0.24 3.08
N THR A 20 -2.49 0.39 3.97
CA THR A 20 -1.02 0.51 3.83
C THR A 20 -0.26 -0.66 4.47
N ARG A 21 -0.95 -1.52 5.26
CA ARG A 21 -0.45 -2.75 5.93
C ARG A 21 0.69 -2.58 6.93
N THR A 22 1.25 -1.38 7.11
CA THR A 22 2.29 -1.08 8.08
C THR A 22 1.67 -0.52 9.37
N PHE A 23 1.87 -1.22 10.50
CA PHE A 23 1.32 -0.86 11.82
C PHE A 23 1.78 0.52 12.36
N PHE A 24 2.75 1.18 11.70
CA PHE A 24 3.36 2.44 12.15
C PHE A 24 3.51 3.51 11.05
N GLN A 25 2.97 3.30 9.85
CA GLN A 25 3.09 4.30 8.79
C GLN A 25 1.85 5.20 8.80
N GLU A 26 1.99 6.40 9.36
CA GLU A 26 0.93 7.42 9.35
C GLU A 26 0.63 7.89 7.92
N ASP A 27 1.61 7.78 7.03
CA ASP A 27 1.58 8.38 5.71
C ASP A 27 1.12 7.40 4.62
N SER A 28 0.06 7.78 3.94
CA SER A 28 -0.33 7.20 2.66
C SER A 28 0.42 7.90 1.53
N LEU A 29 0.98 7.13 0.59
CA LEU A 29 1.62 7.68 -0.61
C LEU A 29 0.73 7.61 -1.86
N VAL A 30 -0.56 7.32 -1.67
CA VAL A 30 -1.52 7.07 -2.75
C VAL A 30 -2.78 7.87 -2.49
N SER A 31 -3.38 8.40 -3.55
CA SER A 31 -4.67 9.09 -3.46
C SER A 31 -5.54 8.83 -4.68
N ASN A 32 -6.84 9.14 -4.56
CA ASN A 32 -7.83 9.06 -5.63
C ASN A 32 -7.86 7.69 -6.32
N ILE A 33 -7.75 6.62 -5.50
CA ILE A 33 -7.83 5.25 -6.01
C ILE A 33 -9.20 5.05 -6.65
N ARG A 34 -9.20 4.47 -7.85
CA ARG A 34 -10.42 4.19 -8.60
C ARG A 34 -10.23 3.04 -9.57
N ARG A 35 -11.34 2.41 -9.97
CA ARG A 35 -11.37 1.60 -11.18
C ARG A 35 -11.52 2.49 -12.42
N ALA A 36 -11.17 1.98 -13.59
CA ALA A 36 -11.48 2.60 -14.85
C ALA A 36 -13.01 2.75 -15.00
N LEU A 37 -13.46 3.96 -15.29
CA LEU A 37 -14.88 4.23 -15.47
C LEU A 37 -15.38 3.62 -16.77
N GLN A 38 -16.60 3.09 -16.73
CA GLN A 38 -17.34 2.80 -17.94
C GLN A 38 -17.73 4.12 -18.61
N ARG A 39 -17.70 4.15 -19.93
CA ARG A 39 -18.04 5.37 -20.67
C ARG A 39 -19.47 5.39 -21.08
N GLU A 40 -19.99 4.22 -21.36
CA GLU A 40 -21.36 3.99 -21.74
C GLU A 40 -21.83 2.83 -20.89
N ILE A 41 -22.96 3.04 -20.22
CA ILE A 41 -23.68 2.01 -19.49
C ILE A 41 -25.05 1.91 -20.17
N PRO A 42 -25.48 0.73 -20.64
CA PRO A 42 -26.82 0.53 -21.17
C PRO A 42 -27.88 1.10 -20.22
N ALA A 43 -28.87 1.82 -20.75
CA ALA A 43 -29.81 2.56 -19.91
C ALA A 43 -30.65 1.65 -19.01
N ASP A 44 -31.04 0.49 -19.52
CA ASP A 44 -31.69 -0.58 -18.78
C ASP A 44 -30.84 -1.08 -17.61
N LEU A 45 -29.54 -1.32 -17.81
CA LEU A 45 -28.61 -1.71 -16.74
C LEU A 45 -28.40 -0.57 -15.74
N PHE A 46 -28.24 0.67 -16.20
CA PHE A 46 -28.08 1.81 -15.31
C PHE A 46 -29.31 1.98 -14.40
N GLU A 47 -30.51 1.93 -14.99
CA GLU A 47 -31.76 2.14 -14.26
C GLU A 47 -32.13 0.97 -13.35
N SER A 48 -31.80 -0.27 -13.73
CA SER A 48 -32.12 -1.48 -12.95
C SER A 48 -31.05 -1.91 -11.95
N GLN A 49 -29.77 -1.56 -12.16
CA GLN A 49 -28.64 -2.04 -11.32
C GLN A 49 -27.91 -0.91 -10.58
N VAL A 50 -27.87 0.32 -11.11
CA VAL A 50 -27.21 1.47 -10.43
C VAL A 50 -28.19 2.21 -9.54
N ILE A 51 -29.28 2.72 -10.12
CA ILE A 51 -30.22 3.61 -9.42
C ILE A 51 -30.75 2.98 -8.11
N PRO A 52 -31.10 1.68 -8.04
CA PRO A 52 -31.66 1.10 -6.83
C PRO A 52 -30.69 0.97 -5.64
N VAL A 53 -29.37 1.05 -5.88
CA VAL A 53 -28.34 0.79 -4.85
C VAL A 53 -27.58 2.05 -4.39
N ILE A 54 -27.98 3.22 -4.88
CA ILE A 54 -27.34 4.52 -4.58
C ILE A 54 -28.33 5.47 -3.91
N THR A 55 -27.81 6.49 -3.22
CA THR A 55 -28.66 7.53 -2.62
C THR A 55 -29.13 8.56 -3.65
N GLU A 56 -30.13 9.37 -3.30
CA GLU A 56 -30.58 10.47 -4.17
C GLU A 56 -29.48 11.52 -4.39
N GLU A 57 -28.63 11.79 -3.39
CA GLU A 57 -27.47 12.67 -3.54
C GLU A 57 -26.45 12.11 -4.53
N GLU A 58 -26.16 10.81 -4.45
CA GLU A 58 -25.26 10.11 -5.38
C GLU A 58 -25.83 10.08 -6.79
N ARG A 59 -27.14 9.90 -6.93
CA ARG A 59 -27.85 9.96 -8.21
C ARG A 59 -27.77 11.35 -8.83
N ALA A 60 -28.02 12.40 -8.05
CA ALA A 60 -27.87 13.78 -8.49
C ALA A 60 -26.42 14.09 -8.90
N PHE A 61 -25.44 13.60 -8.14
CA PHE A 61 -24.03 13.73 -8.46
C PHE A 61 -23.68 13.03 -9.77
N LEU A 62 -24.04 11.76 -9.94
CA LEU A 62 -23.80 11.00 -11.17
C LEU A 62 -24.45 11.65 -12.39
N SER A 63 -25.64 12.23 -12.25
CA SER A 63 -26.36 12.90 -13.35
C SER A 63 -25.62 14.13 -13.90
N ASN A 64 -24.70 14.72 -13.13
CA ASN A 64 -23.83 15.78 -13.64
C ASN A 64 -22.76 15.28 -14.62
N TYR A 65 -22.41 13.98 -14.53
CA TYR A 65 -21.34 13.36 -15.30
C TYR A 65 -21.82 12.31 -16.29
N TYR A 66 -22.96 11.67 -16.07
CA TYR A 66 -23.56 10.72 -17.02
C TYR A 66 -24.83 11.29 -17.62
N VAL A 67 -24.88 11.38 -18.95
CA VAL A 67 -26.02 11.91 -19.69
C VAL A 67 -26.65 10.79 -20.50
N LYS A 68 -27.96 10.61 -20.37
CA LYS A 68 -28.73 9.67 -21.17
C LYS A 68 -28.75 10.13 -22.63
N ARG A 69 -28.41 9.25 -23.56
CA ARG A 69 -28.37 9.51 -25.00
C ARG A 69 -28.65 8.26 -25.82
N GLU A 70 -28.88 8.45 -27.10
CA GLU A 70 -28.87 7.37 -28.09
C GLU A 70 -27.41 7.02 -28.43
N GLY A 71 -27.02 5.78 -28.20
CA GLY A 71 -25.73 5.19 -28.55
C GLY A 71 -25.85 4.26 -29.75
N SER A 72 -24.76 3.58 -30.12
CA SER A 72 -24.71 2.70 -31.30
C SER A 72 -25.67 1.51 -31.19
N ASN A 73 -25.90 1.02 -29.97
CA ASN A 73 -26.67 -0.19 -29.66
C ASN A 73 -27.93 0.09 -28.82
N GLY A 74 -28.46 1.31 -28.89
CA GLY A 74 -29.65 1.72 -28.12
C GLY A 74 -29.36 2.83 -27.10
N LEU A 75 -30.27 3.02 -26.15
CA LEU A 75 -30.15 4.06 -25.12
C LEU A 75 -29.05 3.73 -24.10
N VAL A 76 -28.18 4.70 -23.83
CA VAL A 76 -27.06 4.57 -22.89
C VAL A 76 -26.94 5.80 -22.00
N TYR A 77 -26.39 5.62 -20.81
CA TYR A 77 -25.83 6.70 -20.00
C TYR A 77 -24.35 6.87 -20.37
N SER A 78 -24.01 8.02 -20.94
CA SER A 78 -22.67 8.33 -21.43
C SER A 78 -21.93 9.29 -20.50
N LEU A 79 -20.71 8.94 -20.12
CA LEU A 79 -19.82 9.81 -19.36
C LEU A 79 -19.49 11.07 -20.17
N LYS A 80 -19.69 12.23 -19.56
CA LYS A 80 -19.47 13.58 -20.12
C LYS A 80 -18.00 13.98 -20.03
N SER A 81 -17.11 13.07 -20.45
CA SER A 81 -15.66 13.33 -20.51
C SER A 81 -15.20 13.88 -21.86
N ILE A 82 -16.08 13.91 -22.86
CA ILE A 82 -15.87 14.50 -24.19
C ILE A 82 -17.16 15.17 -24.69
N PRO A 83 -17.09 16.08 -25.68
CA PRO A 83 -18.27 16.63 -26.30
C PRO A 83 -19.14 15.54 -26.92
N LEU A 84 -20.41 15.41 -26.53
CA LEU A 84 -21.33 14.47 -27.19
C LEU A 84 -21.91 15.05 -28.49
N LYS A 85 -22.00 16.38 -28.57
CA LYS A 85 -22.48 17.14 -29.71
C LYS A 85 -21.61 18.39 -29.89
N VAL A 86 -21.24 18.70 -31.13
CA VAL A 86 -20.45 19.89 -31.50
C VAL A 86 -21.17 20.61 -32.64
N SER A 87 -21.43 21.92 -32.53
CA SER A 87 -22.07 22.67 -33.62
C SER A 87 -21.16 22.75 -34.84
N ALA A 88 -21.74 22.84 -36.04
CA ALA A 88 -20.96 22.99 -37.28
C ALA A 88 -20.03 24.21 -37.23
N GLU A 89 -20.49 25.30 -36.62
CA GLU A 89 -19.72 26.52 -36.43
C GLU A 89 -18.56 26.32 -35.45
N ALA A 90 -18.80 25.73 -34.28
CA ALA A 90 -17.74 25.42 -33.32
C ALA A 90 -16.72 24.44 -33.89
N ALA A 91 -17.17 23.46 -34.67
CA ALA A 91 -16.28 22.54 -35.39
C ALA A 91 -15.44 23.28 -36.44
N LYS A 92 -16.01 24.21 -37.22
CA LYS A 92 -15.26 25.02 -38.19
C LYS A 92 -14.20 25.89 -37.53
N THR A 93 -14.55 26.57 -36.44
CA THR A 93 -13.61 27.40 -35.68
C THR A 93 -12.47 26.54 -35.14
N PHE A 94 -12.80 25.43 -34.49
CA PHE A 94 -11.82 24.53 -33.90
C PHE A 94 -10.89 23.85 -34.92
N LEU A 95 -11.44 23.39 -36.05
CA LEU A 95 -10.67 22.78 -37.14
C LEU A 95 -9.87 23.82 -37.93
N GLY A 96 -10.23 25.11 -37.84
CA GLY A 96 -9.58 26.23 -38.52
C GLY A 96 -8.46 26.90 -37.74
N GLU A 97 -8.44 26.81 -36.40
CA GLU A 97 -7.46 27.47 -35.50
C GLU A 97 -6.03 26.85 -35.52
N GLY A 98 -5.70 26.03 -36.51
CA GLY A 98 -4.30 25.84 -36.95
C GLY A 98 -3.43 24.84 -36.19
N ASN A 99 -3.98 23.95 -35.36
CA ASN A 99 -3.19 22.92 -34.66
C ASN A 99 -3.72 21.49 -34.83
N ILE A 100 -4.58 21.25 -35.83
CA ILE A 100 -5.17 19.92 -36.10
C ILE A 100 -4.77 19.48 -37.50
N ASP A 101 -3.92 18.45 -37.57
CA ASP A 101 -3.51 17.85 -38.83
C ASP A 101 -4.65 17.05 -39.50
N GLU A 102 -4.47 16.66 -40.77
CA GLU A 102 -5.49 15.92 -41.51
C GLU A 102 -5.80 14.54 -40.91
N ASP A 103 -4.84 13.90 -40.24
CA ASP A 103 -5.06 12.61 -39.59
C ASP A 103 -5.94 12.75 -38.33
N GLN A 104 -5.76 13.82 -37.59
CA GLN A 104 -6.60 14.19 -36.45
C GLN A 104 -8.02 14.58 -36.89
N LYS A 105 -8.17 15.28 -38.02
CA LYS A 105 -9.49 15.56 -38.62
C LYS A 105 -10.21 14.28 -39.01
N ARG A 106 -9.53 13.38 -39.74
CA ARG A 106 -10.08 12.06 -40.12
C ARG A 106 -10.48 11.26 -38.90
N PHE A 107 -9.64 11.23 -37.87
CA PHE A 107 -9.94 10.57 -36.61
C PHE A 107 -11.22 11.14 -35.94
N LEU A 108 -11.40 12.46 -35.89
CA LEU A 108 -12.61 13.07 -35.35
C LEU A 108 -13.86 12.74 -36.20
N PHE A 109 -13.78 12.84 -37.52
CA PHE A 109 -14.91 12.53 -38.39
C PHE A 109 -15.28 11.04 -38.41
N ASN A 110 -14.36 10.15 -38.08
CA ASN A 110 -14.67 8.74 -37.87
C ASN A 110 -15.50 8.50 -36.60
N LEU A 111 -15.49 9.43 -35.63
CA LEU A 111 -16.21 9.29 -34.37
C LEU A 111 -17.52 10.09 -34.34
N TYR A 112 -17.55 11.23 -35.04
CA TYR A 112 -18.69 12.14 -35.09
C TYR A 112 -19.33 12.17 -36.47
N LEU A 113 -20.66 12.02 -36.51
CA LEU A 113 -21.44 12.17 -37.74
C LEU A 113 -22.21 13.49 -37.72
N PHE A 114 -22.23 14.17 -38.86
CA PHE A 114 -23.03 15.37 -39.01
C PHE A 114 -24.52 15.01 -39.08
N ASN A 115 -25.31 15.61 -38.19
CA ASN A 115 -26.76 15.56 -38.21
C ASN A 115 -27.27 16.87 -38.82
N GLU A 116 -27.79 16.80 -40.05
CA GLU A 116 -28.29 17.97 -40.79
C GLU A 116 -29.47 18.65 -40.10
N THR A 117 -30.35 17.88 -39.46
CA THR A 117 -31.52 18.40 -38.74
C THR A 117 -31.13 19.24 -37.53
N GLU A 118 -30.08 18.83 -36.81
CA GLU A 118 -29.59 19.57 -35.63
C GLU A 118 -28.50 20.60 -35.95
N GLY A 119 -27.94 20.59 -37.16
CA GLY A 119 -26.77 21.40 -37.52
C GLY A 119 -25.52 21.08 -36.68
N LYS A 120 -25.42 19.84 -36.18
CA LYS A 120 -24.41 19.42 -35.18
C LYS A 120 -23.75 18.09 -35.57
N TYR A 121 -22.47 17.98 -35.26
CA TYR A 121 -21.73 16.72 -35.23
C TYR A 121 -22.06 15.97 -33.94
N VAL A 122 -22.57 14.74 -34.05
CA VAL A 122 -23.00 13.89 -32.93
C VAL A 122 -22.07 12.69 -32.81
N LEU A 123 -21.61 12.40 -31.58
CA LEU A 123 -20.76 11.24 -31.30
C LEU A 123 -21.57 9.94 -31.48
N LYS A 124 -21.21 9.11 -32.46
CA LYS A 124 -21.93 7.86 -32.78
C LYS A 124 -21.22 6.60 -32.31
N ASN A 125 -19.89 6.61 -32.35
CA ASN A 125 -19.09 5.44 -32.01
C ASN A 125 -18.73 5.45 -30.53
N SER A 126 -18.63 4.25 -29.96
CA SER A 126 -18.05 4.08 -28.64
C SER A 126 -16.59 4.52 -28.69
N VAL A 127 -16.16 5.24 -27.67
CA VAL A 127 -14.84 5.88 -27.62
C VAL A 127 -13.97 5.11 -26.62
N THR A 128 -12.71 4.84 -26.95
CA THR A 128 -11.75 4.18 -26.03
C THR A 128 -10.97 5.16 -25.15
N GLU A 129 -10.34 4.70 -24.06
CA GLU A 129 -9.56 5.56 -23.16
C GLU A 129 -8.50 6.41 -23.86
N SER A 130 -7.79 5.80 -24.80
CA SER A 130 -6.88 6.47 -25.72
C SER A 130 -7.56 7.53 -26.59
N ASP A 131 -8.74 7.23 -27.14
CA ASP A 131 -9.46 8.15 -28.02
C ASP A 131 -9.91 9.41 -27.26
N GLU A 132 -10.39 9.29 -26.01
CA GLU A 132 -10.74 10.47 -25.19
C GLU A 132 -9.53 11.34 -24.92
N ILE A 133 -8.38 10.75 -24.58
CA ILE A 133 -7.17 11.53 -24.32
C ILE A 133 -6.80 12.31 -25.58
N ARG A 134 -6.85 11.66 -26.75
CA ARG A 134 -6.62 12.30 -28.04
C ARG A 134 -7.64 13.42 -28.30
N ILE A 135 -8.93 13.16 -28.09
CA ILE A 135 -10.02 14.14 -28.23
C ILE A 135 -9.80 15.33 -27.30
N LEU A 136 -9.53 15.11 -26.02
CA LEU A 136 -9.32 16.18 -25.04
C LEU A 136 -8.06 17.00 -25.33
N GLN A 137 -6.98 16.37 -25.80
CA GLN A 137 -5.77 17.07 -26.26
C GLN A 137 -6.05 17.97 -27.45
N MET A 138 -6.92 17.52 -28.36
CA MET A 138 -7.35 18.31 -29.50
C MET A 138 -8.26 19.46 -29.01
N PHE A 139 -9.40 19.18 -28.37
CA PHE A 139 -10.41 20.18 -27.99
C PHE A 139 -9.90 21.21 -26.95
N LYS A 140 -8.95 20.85 -26.08
CA LYS A 140 -8.41 21.71 -25.00
C LYS A 140 -9.48 22.38 -24.10
N GLN A 141 -10.71 21.87 -24.10
CA GLN A 141 -11.82 22.45 -23.35
C GLN A 141 -11.84 21.95 -21.91
N LYS A 142 -11.58 22.87 -20.96
CA LYS A 142 -11.60 22.58 -19.52
C LYS A 142 -12.98 22.12 -19.01
N SER A 143 -14.06 22.47 -19.70
CA SER A 143 -15.44 22.13 -19.33
C SER A 143 -15.75 20.63 -19.35
N PHE A 144 -14.99 19.83 -20.11
CA PHE A 144 -15.14 18.37 -20.16
C PHE A 144 -14.13 17.63 -19.27
N HIS A 145 -13.28 18.38 -18.56
CA HIS A 145 -12.29 17.79 -17.68
C HIS A 145 -12.94 17.35 -16.36
N ILE A 146 -13.03 16.04 -16.17
CA ILE A 146 -13.42 15.44 -14.89
C ILE A 146 -12.14 15.21 -14.06
N ARG A 147 -12.05 15.83 -12.88
CA ARG A 147 -10.89 15.76 -12.00
C ARG A 147 -10.71 14.34 -11.45
N ASN A 148 -9.50 13.99 -11.02
CA ASN A 148 -9.21 12.65 -10.48
C ASN A 148 -10.06 12.30 -9.25
N VAL A 149 -10.30 13.27 -8.35
CA VAL A 149 -11.21 13.12 -7.21
C VAL A 149 -12.61 12.76 -7.66
N GLU A 150 -13.14 13.46 -8.66
CA GLU A 150 -14.51 13.24 -9.15
C GLU A 150 -14.60 11.87 -9.81
N LYS A 151 -13.59 11.48 -10.60
CA LYS A 151 -13.50 10.12 -11.15
C LYS A 151 -13.43 9.05 -10.05
N ALA A 152 -12.79 9.33 -8.92
CA ALA A 152 -12.73 8.41 -7.79
C ALA A 152 -14.09 8.26 -7.09
N LEU A 153 -14.78 9.37 -6.83
CA LEU A 153 -16.14 9.35 -6.27
C LEU A 153 -17.13 8.64 -7.21
N ILE A 154 -17.09 8.93 -8.51
CA ILE A 154 -17.92 8.22 -9.51
C ILE A 154 -17.62 6.72 -9.48
N SER A 155 -16.34 6.34 -9.43
CA SER A 155 -15.96 4.92 -9.36
C SER A 155 -16.49 4.26 -8.10
N GLU A 156 -16.38 4.91 -6.94
CA GLU A 156 -16.88 4.37 -5.67
C GLU A 156 -18.38 4.13 -5.70
N ILE A 157 -19.16 5.08 -6.23
CA ILE A 157 -20.61 4.93 -6.39
C ILE A 157 -20.94 3.75 -7.32
N LEU A 158 -20.26 3.65 -8.47
CA LEU A 158 -20.50 2.57 -9.44
C LEU A 158 -20.07 1.19 -8.94
N GLU A 159 -19.12 1.10 -8.01
CA GLU A 159 -18.70 -0.19 -7.44
C GLU A 159 -19.78 -0.85 -6.59
N LYS A 160 -20.74 -0.08 -6.04
CA LYS A 160 -21.90 -0.60 -5.31
C LYS A 160 -22.82 -1.44 -6.21
N ALA A 161 -22.84 -1.17 -7.51
CA ALA A 161 -23.62 -1.92 -8.47
C ALA A 161 -22.85 -3.18 -8.93
N GLN A 162 -23.43 -4.36 -8.70
CA GLN A 162 -22.79 -5.63 -9.06
C GLN A 162 -23.06 -6.04 -10.52
N GLY A 163 -24.18 -5.60 -11.11
CA GLY A 163 -24.63 -6.02 -12.44
C GLY A 163 -23.95 -5.35 -13.64
N ILE A 164 -22.89 -4.57 -13.42
CA ILE A 164 -22.23 -3.81 -14.49
C ILE A 164 -20.80 -4.29 -14.67
N ALA A 165 -20.37 -4.42 -15.93
CA ALA A 165 -19.06 -4.95 -16.28
C ALA A 165 -17.91 -4.10 -15.71
N LYS A 166 -17.15 -4.66 -14.77
CA LYS A 166 -16.00 -3.97 -14.15
C LYS A 166 -14.74 -4.23 -14.98
N LYS A 167 -13.99 -3.16 -15.29
CA LYS A 167 -12.71 -3.26 -16.00
C LYS A 167 -11.58 -3.57 -15.03
N ASP A 168 -10.68 -4.45 -15.42
CA ASP A 168 -9.48 -4.82 -14.65
C ASP A 168 -8.32 -3.82 -14.82
N VAL A 169 -8.70 -2.55 -14.83
CA VAL A 169 -7.79 -1.40 -14.92
C VAL A 169 -8.12 -0.45 -13.78
N PHE A 170 -7.11 -0.05 -13.04
CA PHE A 170 -7.22 0.81 -11.87
C PHE A 170 -6.32 2.03 -12.04
N PHE A 171 -6.68 3.10 -11.36
CA PHE A 171 -5.91 4.34 -11.35
C PHE A 171 -5.75 4.87 -9.94
N ALA A 172 -4.64 5.57 -9.74
CA ALA A 172 -4.38 6.34 -8.53
C ALA A 172 -3.43 7.51 -8.85
N ASN A 173 -3.26 8.39 -7.88
CA ASN A 173 -2.21 9.40 -7.88
C ASN A 173 -1.16 9.04 -6.84
N LEU A 174 0.11 9.24 -7.17
CA LEU A 174 1.14 9.29 -6.15
C LEU A 174 0.92 10.56 -5.34
N TYR A 175 0.85 10.41 -4.03
CA TYR A 175 0.68 11.48 -3.07
C TYR A 175 1.96 11.52 -2.21
N THR A 176 2.58 12.68 -2.07
CA THR A 176 3.70 12.85 -1.14
C THR A 176 3.26 13.83 -0.08
N PRO A 177 2.98 13.36 1.15
CA PRO A 177 2.69 14.27 2.25
C PRO A 177 3.86 15.24 2.43
N PRO A 178 3.63 16.56 2.42
CA PRO A 178 4.70 17.54 2.63
C PRO A 178 5.44 17.36 3.96
N THR A 179 4.79 16.73 4.94
CA THR A 179 5.30 16.45 6.28
C THR A 179 6.14 15.17 6.40
N HIS A 180 6.23 14.34 5.35
CA HIS A 180 6.88 13.03 5.43
C HIS A 180 8.40 13.15 5.57
N LYS A 181 8.94 12.98 6.79
CA LYS A 181 10.37 13.18 7.10
C LYS A 181 11.35 12.37 6.24
N PHE A 182 11.02 11.10 5.98
CA PHE A 182 11.89 10.19 5.22
C PHE A 182 11.89 10.45 3.70
N PHE A 183 10.76 10.91 3.15
CA PHE A 183 10.52 11.00 1.71
C PHE A 183 10.42 12.43 1.17
N SER A 184 10.44 13.41 2.06
CA SER A 184 10.48 14.84 1.77
C SER A 184 11.68 15.52 2.47
N PRO A 185 12.94 15.08 2.26
CA PRO A 185 14.08 15.77 2.83
C PRO A 185 14.20 17.18 2.24
N PRO A 186 14.72 18.17 2.99
CA PRO A 186 14.64 19.60 2.65
C PRO A 186 15.31 20.00 1.31
N ASN A 187 16.04 19.10 0.65
CA ASN A 187 16.75 19.34 -0.61
C ASN A 187 16.32 18.43 -1.78
N LEU A 188 15.27 17.60 -1.64
CA LEU A 188 14.83 16.73 -2.74
C LEU A 188 14.05 17.53 -3.81
N LYS A 189 14.57 17.58 -5.04
CA LYS A 189 13.88 18.18 -6.21
C LYS A 189 13.10 17.17 -7.05
N HIS A 190 13.20 15.88 -6.72
CA HIS A 190 12.59 14.77 -7.46
C HIS A 190 11.99 13.74 -6.51
N ILE A 191 11.04 12.95 -6.99
CA ILE A 191 10.51 11.78 -6.27
C ILE A 191 11.47 10.61 -6.50
N SER A 192 11.90 9.96 -5.42
CA SER A 192 12.80 8.80 -5.49
C SER A 192 12.10 7.58 -6.09
N GLY A 193 12.86 6.71 -6.77
CA GLY A 193 12.33 5.45 -7.27
C GLY A 193 11.74 4.57 -6.16
N MET A 194 12.30 4.62 -4.96
CA MET A 194 11.78 3.91 -3.79
C MET A 194 10.38 4.41 -3.38
N GLN A 195 10.12 5.71 -3.45
CA GLN A 195 8.76 6.25 -3.21
C GLN A 195 7.77 5.72 -4.24
N ILE A 196 8.17 5.69 -5.52
CA ILE A 196 7.32 5.17 -6.60
C ILE A 196 7.00 3.69 -6.36
N THR A 197 8.00 2.88 -6.01
CA THR A 197 7.83 1.47 -5.69
C THR A 197 6.91 1.27 -4.48
N GLU A 198 7.09 2.05 -3.42
CA GLU A 198 6.26 1.96 -2.23
C GLU A 198 4.80 2.41 -2.49
N SER A 199 4.60 3.50 -3.25
CA SER A 199 3.28 3.92 -3.72
C SER A 199 2.62 2.84 -4.57
N ALA A 200 3.38 2.19 -5.46
CA ALA A 200 2.90 1.08 -6.28
C ALA A 200 2.49 -0.12 -5.40
N ARG A 201 3.28 -0.48 -4.38
CA ARG A 201 2.94 -1.52 -3.40
C ARG A 201 1.65 -1.21 -2.66
N GLN A 202 1.52 0.01 -2.11
CA GLN A 202 0.30 0.45 -1.41
C GLN A 202 -0.91 0.43 -2.33
N PHE A 203 -0.75 0.89 -3.57
CA PHE A 203 -1.80 0.87 -4.58
C PHE A 203 -2.24 -0.56 -4.93
N GLY A 204 -1.29 -1.47 -5.13
CA GLY A 204 -1.56 -2.88 -5.37
C GLY A 204 -2.34 -3.52 -4.22
N ILE A 205 -1.88 -3.34 -2.97
CA ILE A 205 -2.58 -3.87 -1.77
C ILE A 205 -3.98 -3.27 -1.63
N ALA A 206 -4.13 -1.97 -1.86
CA ALA A 206 -5.44 -1.33 -1.83
C ALA A 206 -6.40 -1.95 -2.85
N CYS A 207 -5.93 -2.27 -4.07
CA CYS A 207 -6.76 -2.93 -5.07
C CYS A 207 -7.27 -4.30 -4.58
N HIS A 208 -6.45 -5.09 -3.90
CA HIS A 208 -6.88 -6.39 -3.37
C HIS A 208 -8.00 -6.26 -2.35
N HIS A 209 -7.92 -5.28 -1.45
CA HIS A 209 -8.93 -5.10 -0.41
C HIS A 209 -10.20 -4.42 -0.96
N ILE A 210 -10.06 -3.35 -1.73
CA ILE A 210 -11.19 -2.55 -2.24
C ILE A 210 -11.95 -3.32 -3.33
N TYR A 211 -11.23 -3.94 -4.26
CA TYR A 211 -11.79 -4.52 -5.47
C TYR A 211 -11.72 -6.03 -5.52
N GLY A 212 -10.72 -6.62 -4.86
CA GLY A 212 -10.54 -8.07 -4.79
C GLY A 212 -11.26 -8.75 -3.64
N GLY A 213 -11.98 -8.01 -2.78
CA GLY A 213 -12.71 -8.57 -1.64
C GLY A 213 -11.83 -9.26 -0.60
N VAL A 214 -10.51 -9.03 -0.61
CA VAL A 214 -9.58 -9.67 0.32
C VAL A 214 -9.79 -9.09 1.72
N PRO A 215 -9.99 -9.92 2.76
CA PRO A 215 -10.17 -9.42 4.13
C PRO A 215 -8.90 -8.78 4.67
N PHE A 216 -9.04 -7.84 5.61
CA PHE A 216 -7.90 -7.18 6.27
C PHE A 216 -7.17 -8.11 7.26
N GLU A 217 -7.91 -9.04 7.86
CA GLU A 217 -7.42 -9.95 8.89
C GLU A 217 -7.53 -11.41 8.43
N GLY A 218 -6.81 -12.30 9.13
CA GLY A 218 -6.89 -13.73 8.84
C GLY A 218 -6.16 -14.19 7.58
N VAL A 219 -5.52 -13.28 6.83
CA VAL A 219 -4.80 -13.56 5.58
C VAL A 219 -3.41 -12.95 5.54
N THR A 220 -2.49 -13.59 4.83
CA THR A 220 -1.17 -13.07 4.51
C THR A 220 -0.99 -12.95 2.99
N PHE A 221 -0.14 -11.99 2.59
CA PHE A 221 0.22 -11.81 1.19
C PHE A 221 1.64 -12.34 1.04
N LEU A 222 1.81 -13.29 0.13
CA LEU A 222 3.11 -13.80 -0.28
C LEU A 222 3.47 -13.19 -1.62
N LEU A 223 4.37 -12.21 -1.57
CA LEU A 223 4.94 -11.62 -2.78
C LEU A 223 5.78 -12.68 -3.49
N GLN A 224 5.42 -12.98 -4.74
CA GLN A 224 6.19 -13.91 -5.58
C GLN A 224 7.34 -13.19 -6.27
N TYR A 225 7.05 -12.01 -6.81
CA TYR A 225 8.06 -11.11 -7.37
C TYR A 225 7.57 -9.66 -7.33
N LEU A 226 8.53 -8.74 -7.35
CA LEU A 226 8.33 -7.34 -7.63
C LEU A 226 9.49 -6.87 -8.51
N ASN A 227 9.17 -6.40 -9.70
CA ASN A 227 10.13 -5.85 -10.65
C ASN A 227 9.79 -4.37 -10.86
N ALA A 228 10.78 -3.49 -10.73
CA ALA A 228 10.61 -2.06 -10.93
C ALA A 228 11.64 -1.56 -11.94
N GLU A 229 11.15 -0.88 -12.97
CA GLU A 229 11.94 -0.25 -14.03
C GLU A 229 11.71 1.26 -13.97
N PHE A 230 12.77 2.05 -14.09
CA PHE A 230 12.73 3.52 -14.05
C PHE A 230 13.36 4.06 -15.33
N PHE A 231 12.56 4.77 -16.11
CA PHE A 231 12.98 5.31 -17.42
C PHE A 231 13.35 6.79 -17.33
N GLN A 232 12.73 7.53 -16.40
CA GLN A 232 12.94 8.97 -16.24
C GLN A 232 12.80 9.39 -14.77
N TYR A 233 13.38 10.56 -14.45
CA TYR A 233 13.21 11.18 -13.14
C TYR A 233 11.80 11.78 -12.98
N ALA A 234 11.22 11.60 -11.81
CA ALA A 234 9.94 12.19 -11.44
C ALA A 234 10.13 13.55 -10.75
N LYS A 235 9.62 14.63 -11.34
CA LYS A 235 9.66 15.99 -10.75
C LYS A 235 8.69 16.08 -9.57
N LEU A 236 9.13 16.63 -8.44
CA LEU A 236 8.28 16.80 -7.24
C LEU A 236 7.11 17.77 -7.48
N THR A 237 7.30 18.78 -8.34
CA THR A 237 6.33 19.86 -8.59
C THR A 237 5.20 19.48 -9.56
N MET A 238 5.23 18.26 -10.11
CA MET A 238 4.28 17.82 -11.13
C MET A 238 3.51 16.58 -10.65
N PRO A 239 2.19 16.51 -10.94
CA PRO A 239 1.38 15.39 -10.51
C PRO A 239 1.82 14.09 -11.20
N ILE A 240 1.83 13.00 -10.43
CA ILE A 240 2.15 11.66 -10.91
C ILE A 240 0.88 10.82 -10.88
N LYS A 241 0.62 10.11 -11.99
CA LYS A 241 -0.52 9.21 -12.15
C LYS A 241 0.00 7.78 -12.22
N MET A 242 -0.69 6.85 -11.58
CA MET A 242 -0.42 5.42 -11.67
C MET A 242 -1.61 4.74 -12.33
N ARG A 243 -1.34 3.81 -13.24
CA ARG A 243 -2.34 2.93 -13.86
C ARG A 243 -1.93 1.50 -13.61
N ALA A 244 -2.76 0.74 -12.89
CA ALA A 244 -2.58 -0.70 -12.73
C ALA A 244 -3.47 -1.45 -13.72
N ILE A 245 -2.93 -2.49 -14.34
CA ILE A 245 -3.66 -3.47 -15.14
C ILE A 245 -3.52 -4.81 -14.43
N LEU A 246 -4.63 -5.45 -14.09
CA LEU A 246 -4.65 -6.81 -13.57
C LEU A 246 -4.54 -7.77 -14.75
N LYS A 247 -3.37 -8.39 -14.88
CA LYS A 247 -3.01 -9.29 -15.98
C LYS A 247 -3.53 -10.69 -15.77
N ASP A 248 -3.53 -11.14 -14.52
CA ASP A 248 -4.04 -12.45 -14.12
C ASP A 248 -4.59 -12.36 -12.69
N VAL A 249 -5.62 -13.15 -12.42
CA VAL A 249 -6.29 -13.23 -11.12
C VAL A 249 -6.87 -14.61 -10.93
N LYS A 250 -6.74 -15.13 -9.71
CA LYS A 250 -7.45 -16.34 -9.30
C LYS A 250 -8.32 -16.03 -8.11
N TYR A 251 -9.44 -16.74 -8.04
CA TYR A 251 -10.47 -16.51 -7.06
C TYR A 251 -10.51 -17.66 -6.06
N ALA A 252 -10.72 -17.32 -4.79
CA ALA A 252 -11.13 -18.25 -3.76
C ALA A 252 -12.61 -18.62 -3.92
N LYS A 253 -13.07 -19.60 -3.13
CA LYS A 253 -14.45 -20.10 -3.17
C LYS A 253 -15.49 -19.03 -2.80
N ASP A 254 -15.09 -18.04 -2.02
CA ASP A 254 -15.93 -16.89 -1.61
C ASP A 254 -15.91 -15.74 -2.62
N GLY A 255 -15.22 -15.91 -3.77
CA GLY A 255 -15.08 -14.89 -4.80
C GLY A 255 -14.01 -13.83 -4.52
N SER A 256 -13.28 -13.92 -3.39
CA SER A 256 -12.15 -13.04 -3.13
C SER A 256 -10.93 -13.40 -3.97
N TRP A 257 -10.03 -12.45 -4.23
CA TRP A 257 -8.78 -12.72 -4.92
C TRP A 257 -7.85 -13.55 -4.02
N ASN A 258 -7.38 -14.70 -4.50
CA ASN A 258 -6.35 -15.50 -3.82
C ASN A 258 -5.00 -15.49 -4.56
N TYR A 259 -4.97 -14.90 -5.75
CA TYR A 259 -3.76 -14.61 -6.52
C TYR A 259 -4.03 -13.40 -7.40
N SER A 260 -3.02 -12.56 -7.61
CA SER A 260 -3.06 -11.52 -8.63
C SER A 260 -1.68 -11.28 -9.26
N ASN A 261 -1.69 -10.83 -10.51
CA ASN A 261 -0.55 -10.27 -11.23
C ASN A 261 -0.94 -8.87 -11.73
N LEU A 262 -0.29 -7.85 -11.18
CA LEU A 262 -0.54 -6.44 -11.47
C LEU A 262 0.67 -5.83 -12.18
N GLU A 263 0.38 -5.12 -13.27
CA GLU A 263 1.34 -4.25 -13.96
C GLU A 263 0.94 -2.79 -13.74
N ILE A 264 1.79 -2.03 -13.07
CA ILE A 264 1.56 -0.63 -12.72
C ILE A 264 2.47 0.25 -13.56
N THR A 265 1.89 1.01 -14.47
CA THR A 265 2.60 2.04 -15.23
C THR A 265 2.45 3.39 -14.55
N VAL A 266 3.56 4.11 -14.40
CA VAL A 266 3.63 5.40 -13.74
C VAL A 266 3.89 6.48 -14.77
N TYR A 267 3.05 7.52 -14.74
CA TYR A 267 3.05 8.60 -15.71
C TYR A 267 3.27 9.94 -15.03
N GLN A 268 4.06 10.80 -15.67
CA GLN A 268 4.16 12.22 -15.37
C GLN A 268 4.11 13.00 -16.69
N GLU A 269 3.31 14.07 -16.75
CA GLU A 269 3.11 14.85 -18.00
C GLU A 269 2.63 13.99 -19.20
N ASN A 270 1.92 12.89 -18.91
CA ASN A 270 1.49 11.85 -19.87
C ASN A 270 2.62 11.04 -20.53
N VAL A 271 3.84 11.13 -20.00
CA VAL A 271 4.98 10.31 -20.38
C VAL A 271 5.16 9.19 -19.36
N GLU A 272 5.43 7.97 -19.84
CA GLU A 272 5.78 6.85 -18.97
C GLU A 272 7.16 7.07 -18.36
N ILE A 273 7.23 7.07 -17.04
CA ILE A 273 8.46 7.32 -16.30
C ILE A 273 8.96 6.09 -15.53
N SER A 274 8.07 5.15 -15.23
CA SER A 274 8.40 3.92 -14.52
C SER A 274 7.34 2.86 -14.74
N LYS A 275 7.74 1.60 -14.60
CA LYS A 275 6.89 0.43 -14.65
C LYS A 275 7.19 -0.48 -13.46
N VAL A 276 6.17 -0.87 -12.72
CA VAL A 276 6.28 -1.79 -11.58
C VAL A 276 5.36 -2.99 -11.82
N SER A 277 5.93 -4.19 -11.90
CA SER A 277 5.18 -5.44 -12.04
C SER A 277 5.27 -6.24 -10.75
N MET A 278 4.14 -6.73 -10.25
CA MET A 278 4.11 -7.54 -9.02
C MET A 278 3.12 -8.69 -9.15
N ALA A 279 3.46 -9.83 -8.56
CA ALA A 279 2.53 -10.92 -8.36
C ALA A 279 2.52 -11.34 -6.90
N ALA A 280 1.33 -11.63 -6.37
CA ALA A 280 1.15 -12.06 -4.99
C ALA A 280 0.12 -13.18 -4.89
N THR A 281 0.40 -14.14 -3.99
CA THR A 281 -0.58 -15.12 -3.53
C THR A 281 -1.13 -14.68 -2.18
N ILE A 282 -2.44 -14.78 -1.99
CA ILE A 282 -3.12 -14.45 -0.75
C ILE A 282 -3.54 -15.76 -0.09
N LEU A 283 -3.02 -16.02 1.11
CA LEU A 283 -3.27 -17.27 1.83
C LEU A 283 -3.94 -16.99 3.19
N PRO A 284 -4.87 -17.84 3.61
CA PRO A 284 -5.31 -17.84 5.00
C PRO A 284 -4.13 -18.07 5.95
N LEU A 285 -4.08 -17.31 7.05
CA LEU A 285 -2.98 -17.38 8.03
C LEU A 285 -2.78 -18.79 8.58
N LYS A 286 -3.85 -19.56 8.78
CA LYS A 286 -3.77 -20.96 9.21
C LYS A 286 -2.99 -21.84 8.22
N VAL A 287 -3.22 -21.64 6.92
CA VAL A 287 -2.51 -22.38 5.86
C VAL A 287 -1.06 -21.94 5.81
N TYR A 288 -0.79 -20.63 5.88
CA TYR A 288 0.57 -20.11 5.93
C TYR A 288 1.37 -20.64 7.12
N LYS A 289 0.79 -20.62 8.33
CA LYS A 289 1.42 -21.18 9.53
C LYS A 289 1.75 -22.66 9.37
N ARG A 290 0.83 -23.45 8.77
CA ARG A 290 1.06 -24.86 8.46
C ARG A 290 2.15 -25.08 7.40
N LEU A 291 2.24 -24.23 6.37
CA LEU A 291 3.34 -24.29 5.40
C LEU A 291 4.70 -23.99 6.06
N LYS A 292 4.69 -23.20 7.13
CA LYS A 292 5.88 -22.83 7.91
C LYS A 292 6.21 -23.72 9.09
N SER A 293 5.34 -24.66 9.48
CA SER A 293 5.54 -25.46 10.70
C SER A 293 6.74 -26.42 10.64
N GLY A 294 7.37 -26.58 9.47
CA GLY A 294 8.66 -27.27 9.30
C GLY A 294 9.89 -26.34 9.23
N GLN A 295 9.71 -25.03 9.45
CA GLN A 295 10.76 -24.00 9.42
C GLN A 295 10.74 -23.12 10.69
N ALA A 296 10.14 -23.61 11.78
CA ALA A 296 9.97 -22.88 13.03
C ALA A 296 11.32 -22.37 13.59
N GLU A 297 12.36 -23.20 13.50
CA GLU A 297 13.72 -22.89 13.98
C GLU A 297 14.37 -21.66 13.30
N VAL A 298 13.95 -21.26 12.10
CA VAL A 298 14.60 -20.14 11.36
C VAL A 298 13.87 -18.80 11.56
N TYR A 299 12.61 -18.83 11.98
CA TYR A 299 11.74 -17.64 12.02
C TYR A 299 11.04 -17.37 13.35
N GLU A 300 11.10 -18.30 14.31
CA GLU A 300 10.62 -18.08 15.70
C GLU A 300 11.77 -17.77 16.68
N ILE A 301 13.00 -17.58 16.19
CA ILE A 301 14.07 -17.04 17.02
C ILE A 301 13.77 -15.56 17.25
N ASP A 302 13.49 -15.19 18.50
CA ASP A 302 13.35 -13.79 18.88
C ASP A 302 14.58 -13.00 18.44
N PRO A 303 14.39 -11.79 17.86
CA PRO A 303 15.51 -10.96 17.49
C PRO A 303 16.41 -10.74 18.72
N ARG A 304 17.70 -11.00 18.53
CA ARG A 304 18.72 -10.77 19.56
C ARG A 304 19.45 -9.46 19.28
N PHE A 305 19.79 -8.76 20.35
CA PHE A 305 20.38 -7.44 20.30
C PHE A 305 21.68 -7.44 21.12
N ARG A 306 22.77 -6.92 20.54
CA ARG A 306 23.98 -6.54 21.32
C ARG A 306 23.76 -5.16 21.91
N LEU A 307 24.17 -4.96 23.15
CA LEU A 307 24.20 -3.62 23.72
C LEU A 307 25.33 -2.81 23.09
N LEU A 308 25.10 -1.51 22.85
CA LEU A 308 26.15 -0.60 22.39
C LEU A 308 27.25 -0.44 23.47
N ASP A 309 28.51 -0.49 23.07
CA ASP A 309 29.71 -0.49 23.96
C ASP A 309 29.79 0.68 24.96
N LYS A 310 29.06 1.77 24.69
CA LYS A 310 29.03 2.97 25.54
C LYS A 310 28.16 2.83 26.80
N PHE A 311 27.46 1.71 26.98
CA PHE A 311 26.58 1.48 28.13
C PHE A 311 27.11 0.40 29.05
N LYS A 312 26.82 0.53 30.34
CA LYS A 312 27.07 -0.54 31.30
C LYS A 312 26.20 -1.74 30.92
N ASN A 313 26.85 -2.84 30.58
CA ASN A 313 26.20 -4.11 30.24
C ASN A 313 26.22 -5.11 31.40
N ASN A 314 26.35 -4.65 32.64
CA ASN A 314 26.47 -5.58 33.78
C ASN A 314 25.11 -6.17 34.16
N ILE A 315 25.12 -7.47 34.43
CA ILE A 315 23.99 -8.21 34.97
C ILE A 315 24.45 -9.01 36.19
N SER A 316 23.59 -9.03 37.21
CA SER A 316 23.76 -9.87 38.39
C SER A 316 22.76 -11.00 38.34
N ILE A 317 23.24 -12.24 38.35
CA ILE A 317 22.44 -13.45 38.50
C ILE A 317 22.62 -13.95 39.94
N ARG A 318 21.53 -14.29 40.62
CA ARG A 318 21.55 -14.63 42.04
C ARG A 318 20.83 -15.93 42.32
N ASP A 319 21.37 -16.64 43.30
CA ASP A 319 20.78 -17.85 43.87
C ASP A 319 21.05 -17.91 45.37
N GLN A 320 20.01 -17.81 46.19
CA GLN A 320 20.04 -18.03 47.65
C GLN A 320 21.26 -17.40 48.37
N GLY A 321 21.64 -16.19 47.98
CA GLY A 321 22.76 -15.42 48.57
C GLY A 321 24.06 -15.44 47.76
N ASN A 322 24.21 -16.37 46.81
CA ASN A 322 25.30 -16.35 45.83
C ASN A 322 25.01 -15.33 44.74
N LYS A 323 26.00 -14.47 44.45
CA LYS A 323 25.90 -13.41 43.45
C LYS A 323 26.92 -13.64 42.35
N PHE A 324 26.43 -13.87 41.14
CA PHE A 324 27.24 -13.98 39.93
C PHE A 324 27.12 -12.68 39.13
N VAL A 325 28.22 -11.97 38.95
CA VAL A 325 28.25 -10.71 38.17
C VAL A 325 28.94 -10.98 36.84
N CYS A 326 28.25 -10.67 35.76
CA CYS A 326 28.71 -10.90 34.40
C CYS A 326 28.29 -9.75 33.49
N SER A 327 28.77 -9.76 32.24
CA SER A 327 28.42 -8.78 31.23
C SER A 327 27.44 -9.40 30.24
N ILE A 328 26.44 -8.63 29.81
CA ILE A 328 25.48 -9.04 28.80
C ILE A 328 26.17 -8.95 27.44
N GLU A 329 26.21 -10.08 26.74
CA GLU A 329 26.71 -10.18 25.37
C GLU A 329 25.57 -9.91 24.39
N ASN A 330 24.40 -10.53 24.59
CA ASN A 330 23.20 -10.22 23.83
C ASN A 330 21.91 -10.48 24.63
N MET A 331 20.80 -9.92 24.17
CA MET A 331 19.49 -10.08 24.81
C MET A 331 18.34 -10.06 23.81
N SER A 332 17.20 -10.58 24.25
CA SER A 332 15.88 -10.52 23.61
C SER A 332 14.84 -10.28 24.70
N GLN A 333 13.55 -10.18 24.33
CA GLN A 333 12.47 -10.08 25.32
C GLN A 333 12.29 -11.37 26.15
N ASN A 334 12.78 -12.51 25.65
CA ASN A 334 12.54 -13.83 26.25
C ASN A 334 13.80 -14.46 26.87
N GLY A 335 14.96 -13.81 26.77
CA GLY A 335 16.22 -14.39 27.24
C GLY A 335 17.43 -13.51 26.97
N PHE A 336 18.55 -13.87 27.57
CA PHE A 336 19.82 -13.15 27.45
C PHE A 336 21.01 -14.08 27.50
N MET A 337 22.11 -13.65 26.86
CA MET A 337 23.40 -14.31 26.86
C MET A 337 24.40 -13.44 27.60
N VAL A 338 25.15 -14.05 28.51
CA VAL A 338 26.17 -13.37 29.31
C VAL A 338 27.55 -13.90 29.00
N LYS A 339 28.54 -13.05 29.25
CA LYS A 339 29.96 -13.33 29.26
C LYS A 339 30.49 -13.15 30.67
N ALA A 340 31.14 -14.16 31.21
CA ALA A 340 31.74 -14.17 32.53
C ALA A 340 33.24 -14.49 32.43
N ALA A 341 34.04 -13.81 33.25
CA ALA A 341 35.48 -14.06 33.37
C ALA A 341 35.79 -14.76 34.71
N GLY A 342 36.67 -15.76 34.66
CA GLY A 342 37.24 -16.48 35.81
C GLY A 342 36.32 -17.53 36.45
N ASN A 343 35.04 -17.23 36.64
CA ASN A 343 34.10 -18.14 37.31
C ASN A 343 33.14 -18.80 36.30
N SER A 344 33.07 -20.13 36.32
CA SER A 344 32.15 -20.89 35.47
C SER A 344 30.70 -20.73 35.96
N PRO A 345 29.76 -20.33 35.08
CA PRO A 345 28.33 -20.34 35.39
C PRO A 345 27.75 -21.75 35.62
N ALA A 346 28.52 -22.81 35.39
CA ALA A 346 28.06 -24.21 35.52
C ALA A 346 27.59 -24.55 36.95
N ASP A 347 28.11 -23.86 37.98
CA ASP A 347 27.69 -24.02 39.38
C ASP A 347 26.26 -23.50 39.66
N LEU A 348 25.65 -22.85 38.67
CA LEU A 348 24.23 -22.46 38.67
C LEU A 348 23.32 -23.56 38.07
N GLY A 349 23.91 -24.61 37.49
CA GLY A 349 23.19 -25.73 36.88
C GLY A 349 22.45 -26.60 37.90
N GLY A 350 21.19 -26.95 37.61
CA GLY A 350 20.33 -27.78 38.47
C GLY A 350 19.46 -27.01 39.47
N LYS A 351 19.36 -25.68 39.32
CA LYS A 351 18.54 -24.81 40.19
C LYS A 351 17.30 -24.34 39.44
N ASP A 352 16.14 -24.59 40.03
CA ASP A 352 14.84 -24.44 39.35
C ASP A 352 14.43 -22.99 39.04
N SER A 353 15.09 -21.99 39.65
CA SER A 353 14.77 -20.57 39.43
C SER A 353 15.89 -19.66 39.94
N LEU A 354 16.59 -18.97 39.05
CA LEU A 354 17.60 -17.96 39.37
C LEU A 354 16.99 -16.57 39.28
N GLU A 355 17.39 -15.64 40.14
CA GLU A 355 17.01 -14.23 39.99
C GLU A 355 18.02 -13.49 39.13
N PHE A 356 17.58 -12.55 38.30
CA PHE A 356 18.47 -11.66 37.57
C PHE A 356 18.14 -10.19 37.82
N PHE A 357 19.18 -9.36 37.77
CA PHE A 357 19.10 -7.92 37.90
C PHE A 357 19.97 -7.28 36.82
N MET A 358 19.32 -6.63 35.85
CA MET A 358 19.99 -5.80 34.85
C MET A 358 19.87 -4.34 35.26
N HIS A 359 20.95 -3.58 35.07
CA HIS A 359 20.96 -2.15 35.32
C HIS A 359 21.22 -1.39 34.02
N PHE A 360 20.22 -0.62 33.58
CA PHE A 360 20.33 0.27 32.42
C PHE A 360 20.35 1.72 32.89
N ASP A 361 21.42 2.46 32.58
CA ASP A 361 21.71 3.77 33.18
C ASP A 361 20.52 4.76 33.21
N ILE A 362 19.71 4.84 32.14
CA ILE A 362 18.58 5.79 32.03
C ILE A 362 17.21 5.08 32.09
N ALA A 363 17.14 3.79 31.79
CA ALA A 363 15.88 3.04 31.75
C ALA A 363 15.54 2.33 33.08
N GLY A 364 16.43 2.41 34.06
CA GLY A 364 16.22 1.86 35.40
C GLY A 364 16.69 0.40 35.53
N PHE A 365 16.12 -0.28 36.53
CA PHE A 365 16.43 -1.68 36.82
C PHE A 365 15.40 -2.58 36.17
N VAL A 366 15.86 -3.70 35.59
CA VAL A 366 15.00 -4.80 35.16
C VAL A 366 15.33 -5.99 36.04
N HIS A 367 14.32 -6.51 36.75
CA HIS A 367 14.48 -7.67 37.61
C HIS A 367 13.48 -8.78 37.28
N GLY A 368 13.89 -10.03 37.37
CA GLY A 368 13.01 -11.17 37.12
C GLY A 368 13.64 -12.50 37.51
N LYS A 369 12.98 -13.58 37.09
CA LYS A 369 13.50 -14.94 37.22
C LYS A 369 13.92 -15.48 35.87
N CYS A 370 14.96 -16.31 35.90
CA CYS A 370 15.50 -16.96 34.72
C CYS A 370 15.94 -18.39 35.02
N SER A 371 16.07 -19.18 33.96
CA SER A 371 16.62 -20.53 33.98
C SER A 371 17.88 -20.57 33.09
N LEU A 372 18.91 -21.28 33.56
CA LEU A 372 20.13 -21.51 32.78
C LEU A 372 19.84 -22.56 31.71
N LEU A 373 20.12 -22.25 30.44
CA LEU A 373 19.93 -23.16 29.32
C LEU A 373 21.20 -23.92 28.94
N TRP A 374 22.32 -23.20 28.85
CA TRP A 374 23.60 -23.75 28.41
C TRP A 374 24.76 -22.91 28.94
N VAL A 375 25.92 -23.54 29.06
CA VAL A 375 27.20 -22.91 29.37
C VAL A 375 28.21 -23.39 28.34
N LYS A 376 28.99 -22.48 27.76
CA LYS A 376 30.07 -22.76 26.82
C LYS A 376 31.34 -22.05 27.27
N GLN A 377 32.46 -22.75 27.34
CA GLN A 377 33.77 -22.14 27.54
C GLN A 377 34.26 -21.53 26.21
N ASP A 378 34.90 -20.37 26.27
CA ASP A 378 35.48 -19.73 25.10
C ASP A 378 36.68 -20.55 24.58
N ASP A 379 36.60 -20.97 23.32
CA ASP A 379 37.62 -21.79 22.65
C ASP A 379 38.98 -21.05 22.53
N HIS A 380 38.98 -19.72 22.69
CA HIS A 380 40.16 -18.86 22.58
C HIS A 380 40.65 -18.30 23.92
N ASN A 381 39.92 -18.49 25.01
CA ASN A 381 40.30 -18.02 26.33
C ASN A 381 39.74 -18.93 27.43
N GLU A 382 40.61 -19.76 28.02
CA GLU A 382 40.23 -20.77 29.01
C GLU A 382 39.54 -20.19 30.26
N ASP A 383 39.73 -18.89 30.55
CA ASP A 383 39.12 -18.21 31.69
C ASP A 383 37.82 -17.45 31.33
N THR A 384 37.29 -17.62 30.12
CA THR A 384 36.06 -16.95 29.67
C THR A 384 34.95 -17.96 29.43
N TYR A 385 33.77 -17.66 29.96
CA TYR A 385 32.58 -18.49 29.84
C TYR A 385 31.41 -17.68 29.28
N TYR A 386 30.68 -18.28 28.36
CA TYR A 386 29.41 -17.81 27.85
C TYR A 386 28.28 -18.65 28.44
N ALA A 387 27.17 -18.02 28.79
CA ALA A 387 25.98 -18.73 29.26
C ALA A 387 24.70 -18.09 28.74
N GLY A 388 23.76 -18.94 28.34
CA GLY A 388 22.44 -18.54 27.88
C GLY A 388 21.38 -18.75 28.94
N PHE A 389 20.53 -17.75 29.14
CA PHE A 389 19.44 -17.78 30.11
C PHE A 389 18.11 -17.48 29.42
N LYS A 390 17.07 -18.21 29.83
CA LYS A 390 15.68 -17.94 29.47
C LYS A 390 15.01 -17.15 30.60
N ILE A 391 14.26 -16.11 30.27
CA ILE A 391 13.44 -15.38 31.24
C ILE A 391 12.17 -16.19 31.49
N GLU A 392 11.90 -16.51 32.75
CA GLU A 392 10.73 -17.29 33.17
C GLU A 392 9.62 -16.39 33.74
N GLU A 393 10.00 -15.39 34.54
CA GLU A 393 9.06 -14.45 35.15
C GLU A 393 9.60 -13.03 35.08
N LEU A 394 8.73 -12.09 34.68
CA LEU A 394 9.02 -10.67 34.60
C LEU A 394 7.75 -9.89 34.96
N SER A 395 7.87 -8.83 35.76
CA SER A 395 6.71 -7.96 36.02
C SER A 395 6.33 -7.19 34.74
N PRO A 396 5.08 -6.71 34.61
CA PRO A 396 4.70 -5.90 33.45
C PRO A 396 5.57 -4.65 33.26
N ILE A 397 5.97 -4.01 34.38
CA ILE A 397 6.83 -2.81 34.37
C ILE A 397 8.23 -3.18 33.91
N ASP A 398 8.80 -4.26 34.44
CA ASP A 398 10.13 -4.74 34.04
C ASP A 398 10.16 -5.18 32.56
N SER A 399 9.07 -5.76 32.06
CA SER A 399 8.91 -6.13 30.65
C SER A 399 8.90 -4.91 29.74
N GLU A 400 8.24 -3.84 30.15
CA GLU A 400 8.22 -2.58 29.40
C GLU A 400 9.60 -1.89 29.44
N ASN A 401 10.24 -1.85 30.61
CA ASN A 401 11.59 -1.31 30.78
C ASN A 401 12.63 -2.09 29.95
N LEU A 402 12.53 -3.43 29.90
CA LEU A 402 13.40 -4.26 29.07
C LEU A 402 13.22 -3.94 27.59
N LYS A 403 11.97 -3.82 27.14
CA LYS A 403 11.65 -3.46 25.75
C LYS A 403 12.20 -2.07 25.40
N GLU A 404 11.97 -1.08 26.25
CA GLU A 404 12.49 0.28 26.06
C GLU A 404 14.02 0.30 26.04
N SER A 405 14.66 -0.50 26.89
CA SER A 405 16.13 -0.63 26.94
C SER A 405 16.68 -1.26 25.66
N ILE A 406 16.04 -2.31 25.14
CA ILE A 406 16.40 -2.92 23.85
C ILE A 406 16.25 -1.90 22.72
N ASP A 407 15.13 -1.18 22.66
CA ASP A 407 14.86 -0.20 21.59
C ASP A 407 15.87 0.97 21.62
N ARG A 408 16.35 1.36 22.81
CA ARG A 408 17.30 2.47 22.97
C ARG A 408 18.76 2.08 22.81
N TYR A 409 19.15 0.90 23.30
CA TYR A 409 20.55 0.52 23.48
C TYR A 409 20.95 -0.72 22.67
N GLY A 410 19.98 -1.45 22.14
CA GLY A 410 20.20 -2.67 21.36
C GLY A 410 20.54 -2.37 19.91
N ARG A 411 21.59 -3.02 19.40
CA ARG A 411 21.86 -3.18 17.98
C ARG A 411 21.49 -4.60 17.58
N LEU A 412 20.58 -4.74 16.61
CA LEU A 412 20.16 -6.04 16.09
C LEU A 412 21.38 -6.85 15.62
N ILE A 413 21.48 -8.10 16.07
CA ILE A 413 22.47 -9.04 15.57
C ILE A 413 21.94 -9.61 14.26
N GLU A 414 22.50 -9.16 13.15
CA GLU A 414 22.10 -9.60 11.80
C GLU A 414 22.73 -10.96 11.42
N GLU A 415 23.80 -11.36 12.11
CA GLU A 415 24.41 -12.67 12.02
C GLU A 415 23.42 -13.71 12.58
N ARG A 416 22.57 -14.23 11.71
CA ARG A 416 21.81 -15.46 11.98
C ARG A 416 22.82 -16.59 11.97
N GLU A 417 23.44 -16.88 13.11
CA GLU A 417 24.17 -18.12 13.29
C GLU A 417 23.16 -19.27 13.12
N ILE A 418 23.12 -19.81 11.90
CA ILE A 418 22.52 -21.12 11.63
C ILE A 418 23.57 -22.10 12.17
N PHE A 419 23.37 -22.58 13.40
CA PHE A 419 24.06 -23.77 13.90
C PHE A 419 23.24 -25.00 13.54
#